data_AF-A0A2N3A1Y4-F1
#
_entry.id   AF-A0A2N3A1Y4-F1
#
_cell.length_a   1.000
_cell.length_b   1.000
_cell.length_c   1.000
_cell.angle_alpha   90.00
_cell.angle_beta   90.00
_cell.angle_gamma   90.00
#
_symmetry.space_group_name_H-M   'P 1'
#
loop_
_entity.id
_entity.type
_entity.pdbx_description
1 polymer ?
#
loop_
_entity_poly.entity_id
_entity_poly.type
_entity_poly.pdbx_seq_one_letter_code
_entity_poly.pdbx_strand_id
1 'polypeptide(L)'
;TATFVPASSLAGNTLYTATIVNTVKDLAGNNMVNDYVWTFTTASIQAPTVISTDPENLESGVQLNKVITADFSEMMNPLTINDASFTLKIGNAPVEGQISYSGVTASFAPTLDLLSGTTYIATITTAAQNLTGVALENNYEWTFSTINAAGAPFVDLKSVGRFGIIAGVGISNNAGFSVINDQDVGISPGVRSSITGFPPAIVVNGAIYASDDIVPPGVAEMLAQAKLDLMEAYLFAEGATVPAPATVSGDQGGLTLYPGIYKSTSTLLIQSGDLTLDAQGDENAVWIFQIAAGFTTVGGAGGNVILSGGAQAKNVFWQTGSSATIGDNTSFKGNILALTSITMNSGAVAQGRMLCSNGSIVLTNTNIINKP
;
A
#
# COMPACT_ATOMS: atom_id res chain seq x y z
N THR A 1 6.75 57.27 -42.35
CA THR A 1 7.25 55.99 -41.83
C THR A 1 6.60 54.87 -42.59
N ALA A 2 7.38 53.89 -43.06
CA ALA A 2 6.86 52.66 -43.66
C ALA A 2 7.07 51.51 -42.69
N THR A 3 6.09 50.60 -42.59
CA THR A 3 6.13 49.44 -41.68
C THR A 3 5.91 48.18 -42.50
N PHE A 4 6.79 47.19 -42.31
CA PHE A 4 6.64 45.85 -42.88
C PHE A 4 6.26 44.88 -41.76
N VAL A 5 5.18 44.12 -41.97
CA VAL A 5 4.75 43.07 -41.05
C VAL A 5 4.90 41.73 -41.79
N PRO A 6 5.83 40.85 -41.36
CA PRO A 6 5.95 39.51 -41.93
C PRO A 6 4.63 38.74 -41.85
N ALA A 7 4.29 37.97 -42.90
CA ALA A 7 3.09 37.14 -42.93
C ALA A 7 3.16 35.92 -41.98
N SER A 8 4.38 35.54 -41.58
CA SER A 8 4.68 34.50 -40.61
C SER A 8 5.79 34.98 -39.69
N SER A 9 5.90 34.41 -38.49
CA SER A 9 7.05 34.64 -37.61
C SER A 9 8.36 34.35 -38.35
N LEU A 10 9.38 35.18 -38.10
CA LEU A 10 10.73 34.96 -38.62
C LEU A 10 11.36 33.76 -37.92
N ALA A 11 12.13 32.94 -38.65
CA ALA A 11 12.89 31.84 -38.07
C ALA A 11 13.96 32.39 -37.10
N GLY A 12 14.20 31.71 -35.99
CA GLY A 12 15.27 32.08 -35.03
C GLY A 12 16.67 31.86 -35.59
N ASN A 13 17.67 32.53 -35.02
CA ASN A 13 19.08 32.49 -35.44
C ASN A 13 19.31 32.64 -36.96
N THR A 14 18.45 33.39 -37.65
CA THR A 14 18.43 33.48 -39.11
C THR A 14 18.79 34.89 -39.54
N LEU A 15 19.76 35.00 -40.45
CA LEU A 15 20.15 36.26 -41.07
C LEU A 15 19.09 36.66 -42.11
N TYR A 16 18.42 37.77 -41.89
CA TYR A 16 17.49 38.37 -42.84
C TYR A 16 18.12 39.60 -43.49
N THR A 17 17.78 39.80 -44.77
CA THR A 17 18.09 41.02 -45.52
C THR A 17 16.79 41.77 -45.75
N ALA A 18 16.79 43.06 -45.46
CA ALA A 18 15.70 43.96 -45.78
C ALA A 18 16.18 45.01 -46.78
N THR A 19 15.35 45.24 -47.80
CA THR A 19 15.67 46.11 -48.93
C THR A 19 14.53 47.08 -49.18
N ILE A 20 14.84 48.37 -49.20
CA ILE A 20 13.98 49.37 -49.84
C ILE A 20 14.54 49.57 -51.25
N VAL A 21 13.77 49.12 -52.25
CA VAL A 21 14.16 49.23 -53.66
C VAL A 21 14.14 50.67 -54.14
N ASN A 22 15.03 51.01 -55.06
CA ASN A 22 15.22 52.37 -55.57
C ASN A 22 14.04 52.93 -56.39
N THR A 23 13.00 52.12 -56.63
CA THR A 23 11.79 52.54 -57.34
C THR A 23 10.82 53.36 -56.48
N VAL A 24 11.07 53.47 -55.17
CA VAL A 24 10.30 54.36 -54.30
C VAL A 24 10.57 55.82 -54.64
N LYS A 25 9.52 56.65 -54.62
CA LYS A 25 9.55 58.04 -55.09
C LYS A 25 9.25 59.05 -53.99
N ASP A 26 9.84 60.24 -54.10
CA ASP A 26 9.42 61.42 -53.33
C ASP A 26 8.16 62.09 -53.94
N LEU A 27 7.69 63.19 -53.33
CA LEU A 27 6.53 63.94 -53.79
C LEU A 27 6.72 64.64 -55.16
N ALA A 28 7.97 64.86 -55.57
CA ALA A 28 8.30 65.42 -56.88
C ALA A 28 8.46 64.33 -57.96
N GLY A 29 8.34 63.05 -57.58
CA GLY A 29 8.44 61.90 -58.48
C GLY A 29 9.86 61.38 -58.68
N ASN A 30 10.83 61.85 -57.91
CA ASN A 30 12.22 61.39 -57.99
C ASN A 30 12.38 60.05 -57.28
N ASN A 31 13.05 59.10 -57.94
CA ASN A 31 13.43 57.83 -57.35
C ASN A 31 14.55 58.00 -56.31
N MET A 32 14.66 57.05 -55.39
CA MET A 32 15.91 56.87 -54.63
C MET A 32 17.08 56.55 -55.58
N VAL A 33 18.27 57.02 -55.23
CA VAL A 33 19.47 56.85 -56.08
C VAL A 33 19.94 55.39 -56.10
N ASN A 34 19.88 54.71 -54.96
CA ASN A 34 20.27 53.30 -54.80
C ASN A 34 19.26 52.59 -53.88
N ASP A 35 19.22 51.27 -53.95
CA ASP A 35 18.55 50.45 -52.96
C ASP A 35 19.16 50.71 -51.58
N TYR A 36 18.32 50.79 -50.55
CA TYR A 36 18.79 50.82 -49.17
C TYR A 36 18.64 49.42 -48.58
N VAL A 37 19.78 48.77 -48.36
CA VAL A 37 19.87 47.38 -47.91
C VAL A 37 20.49 47.34 -46.52
N TRP A 38 19.86 46.59 -45.62
CA TRP A 38 20.43 46.27 -44.32
C TRP A 38 20.16 44.81 -43.97
N THR A 39 20.96 44.29 -43.04
CA THR A 39 20.80 42.92 -42.54
C THR A 39 20.57 42.95 -41.03
N PHE A 40 19.87 41.93 -40.53
CA PHE A 40 19.69 41.68 -39.11
C PHE A 40 19.58 40.16 -38.88
N THR A 41 20.03 39.69 -37.72
CA THR A 41 19.91 38.28 -37.32
C THR A 41 18.88 38.19 -36.19
N THR A 42 17.91 37.29 -36.31
CA THR A 42 16.96 36.99 -35.22
C THR A 42 17.66 36.25 -34.08
N ALA A 43 17.16 36.39 -32.84
CA ALA A 43 17.73 35.71 -31.68
C ALA A 43 17.65 34.18 -31.82
N SER A 44 18.57 33.46 -31.17
CA SER A 44 18.54 31.99 -31.10
C SER A 44 17.31 31.51 -30.31
N ILE A 45 16.65 30.49 -30.84
CA ILE A 45 15.59 29.75 -30.13
C ILE A 45 16.24 28.55 -29.44
N GLN A 46 16.73 28.77 -28.22
CA GLN A 46 17.22 27.65 -27.40
C GLN A 46 16.01 26.88 -26.84
N ALA A 47 15.99 25.57 -27.04
CA ALA A 47 15.00 24.71 -26.42
C ALA A 47 15.36 24.50 -24.94
N PRO A 48 14.38 24.51 -24.03
CA PRO A 48 14.62 24.18 -22.64
C PRO A 48 15.05 22.72 -22.51
N THR A 49 15.89 22.45 -21.51
CA THR A 49 16.34 21.10 -21.16
C THR A 49 16.09 20.85 -19.68
N VAL A 50 15.91 19.59 -19.28
CA VAL A 50 15.94 19.19 -17.87
C VAL A 50 17.40 19.01 -17.47
N ILE A 51 17.83 19.71 -16.43
CA ILE A 51 19.23 19.72 -15.96
C ILE A 51 19.46 18.79 -14.76
N SER A 52 18.44 18.57 -13.94
CA SER A 52 18.46 17.66 -12.79
C SER A 52 17.06 17.19 -12.44
N THR A 53 16.98 16.01 -11.83
CA THR A 53 15.74 15.46 -11.26
C THR A 53 15.99 14.99 -9.84
N ASP A 54 14.94 15.01 -9.03
CA ASP A 54 14.91 14.38 -7.71
C ASP A 54 13.59 13.61 -7.58
N PRO A 55 13.57 12.28 -7.50
CA PRO A 55 14.72 11.38 -7.49
C PRO A 55 15.62 11.47 -8.73
N GLU A 56 16.90 11.16 -8.54
CA GLU A 56 17.84 11.02 -9.65
C GLU A 56 17.45 9.81 -10.54
N ASN A 57 17.87 9.83 -11.80
CA ASN A 57 17.62 8.68 -12.68
C ASN A 57 18.33 7.43 -12.15
N LEU A 58 17.58 6.34 -12.04
CA LEU A 58 17.95 5.05 -11.45
C LEU A 58 18.19 5.10 -9.93
N GLU A 59 17.75 6.16 -9.23
CA GLU A 59 17.82 6.18 -7.76
C GLU A 59 17.02 5.01 -7.17
N SER A 60 17.55 4.44 -6.08
CA SER A 60 16.91 3.36 -5.34
C SER A 60 16.80 3.74 -3.87
N GLY A 61 15.82 3.18 -3.17
CA GLY A 61 15.61 3.54 -1.77
C GLY A 61 14.90 4.88 -1.59
N VAL A 62 14.15 5.33 -2.61
CA VAL A 62 13.38 6.58 -2.56
C VAL A 62 12.23 6.47 -1.56
N GLN A 63 12.15 7.39 -0.61
CA GLN A 63 11.10 7.40 0.43
C GLN A 63 9.68 7.40 -0.19
N LEU A 64 8.73 6.76 0.48
CA LEU A 64 7.38 6.57 -0.08
C LEU A 64 6.60 7.89 -0.22
N ASN A 65 6.87 8.88 0.63
CA ASN A 65 6.25 10.21 0.60
C ASN A 65 7.00 11.23 -0.27
N LYS A 66 7.82 10.76 -1.22
CA LYS A 66 8.68 11.63 -2.04
C LYS A 66 7.85 12.56 -2.93
N VAL A 67 8.26 13.82 -3.01
CA VAL A 67 7.85 14.76 -4.06
C VAL A 67 8.88 14.67 -5.19
N ILE A 68 8.40 14.48 -6.42
CA ILE A 68 9.23 14.25 -7.59
C ILE A 68 9.44 15.59 -8.28
N THR A 69 10.68 16.02 -8.53
CA THR A 69 11.01 17.31 -9.12
C THR A 69 11.90 17.21 -10.35
N ALA A 70 11.79 18.20 -11.22
CA ALA A 70 12.67 18.39 -12.38
C ALA A 70 13.04 19.88 -12.49
N ASP A 71 14.34 20.17 -12.57
CA ASP A 71 14.85 21.51 -12.81
C ASP A 71 15.13 21.72 -14.29
N PHE A 72 14.75 22.89 -14.80
CA PHE A 72 14.96 23.27 -16.19
C PHE A 72 16.17 24.20 -16.35
N SER A 73 16.74 24.22 -17.56
CA SER A 73 17.84 25.13 -17.92
C SER A 73 17.44 26.61 -17.95
N GLU A 74 16.14 26.89 -17.97
CA GLU A 74 15.57 28.24 -18.05
C GLU A 74 14.16 28.28 -17.45
N MET A 75 13.57 29.48 -17.35
CA MET A 75 12.18 29.63 -16.91
C MET A 75 11.20 29.08 -17.94
N MET A 76 10.33 28.19 -17.48
CA MET A 76 9.24 27.60 -18.25
C MET A 76 7.97 28.45 -18.19
N ASN A 77 7.09 28.26 -19.17
CA ASN A 77 5.73 28.79 -19.13
C ASN A 77 4.89 27.99 -18.12
N PRO A 78 4.48 28.58 -16.98
CA PRO A 78 3.79 27.85 -15.92
C PRO A 78 2.47 27.21 -16.38
N LEU A 79 1.79 27.76 -17.39
CA LEU A 79 0.54 27.20 -17.91
C LEU A 79 0.75 25.87 -18.64
N THR A 80 1.98 25.60 -19.09
CA THR A 80 2.35 24.37 -19.79
C THR A 80 2.94 23.31 -18.87
N ILE A 81 3.10 23.59 -17.58
CA ILE A 81 3.55 22.62 -16.57
C ILE A 81 2.30 22.11 -15.83
N ASN A 82 1.76 21.00 -16.30
CA ASN A 82 0.48 20.43 -15.87
C ASN A 82 0.43 18.91 -16.16
N ASP A 83 -0.71 18.27 -15.95
CA ASP A 83 -0.87 16.81 -16.03
C ASP A 83 -0.59 16.22 -17.43
N ALA A 84 -0.58 17.05 -18.48
CA ALA A 84 -0.21 16.63 -19.84
C ALA A 84 1.31 16.66 -20.07
N SER A 85 2.06 17.41 -19.26
CA SER A 85 3.49 17.65 -19.45
C SER A 85 4.37 17.09 -18.35
N PHE A 86 3.86 16.80 -17.15
CA PHE A 86 4.59 16.10 -16.11
C PHE A 86 3.76 14.92 -15.60
N THR A 87 4.18 13.70 -15.93
CA THR A 87 3.46 12.47 -15.57
C THR A 87 4.32 11.52 -14.75
N LEU A 88 3.69 10.75 -13.87
CA LEU A 88 4.30 9.67 -13.10
C LEU A 88 3.51 8.37 -13.34
N LYS A 89 4.20 7.24 -13.58
CA LYS A 89 3.58 5.95 -13.89
C LYS A 89 4.22 4.78 -13.17
N ILE A 90 3.43 3.73 -12.95
CA ILE A 90 3.86 2.37 -12.60
C ILE A 90 3.58 1.47 -13.80
N GLY A 91 4.61 1.05 -14.51
CA GLY A 91 4.44 0.45 -15.84
C GLY A 91 3.65 1.40 -16.75
N ASN A 92 2.42 1.01 -17.13
CA ASN A 92 1.52 1.85 -17.93
C ASN A 92 0.43 2.57 -17.13
N ALA A 93 0.29 2.28 -15.83
CA ALA A 93 -0.75 2.87 -14.99
C ALA A 93 -0.31 4.27 -14.50
N PRO A 94 -1.14 5.31 -14.66
CA PRO A 94 -0.84 6.65 -14.13
C PRO A 94 -0.94 6.67 -12.60
N VAL A 95 -0.12 7.51 -11.99
CA VAL A 95 -0.17 7.86 -10.56
C VAL A 95 -0.81 9.23 -10.46
N GLU A 96 -1.82 9.37 -9.60
CA GLU A 96 -2.48 10.65 -9.35
C GLU A 96 -1.62 11.56 -8.46
N GLY A 97 -1.59 12.86 -8.76
CA GLY A 97 -0.75 13.81 -8.04
C GLY A 97 -1.19 15.26 -8.25
N GLN A 98 -0.46 16.17 -7.60
CA GLN A 98 -0.59 17.61 -7.76
C GLN A 98 0.70 18.16 -8.35
N ILE A 99 0.58 18.95 -9.41
CA ILE A 99 1.72 19.59 -10.07
C ILE A 99 1.82 21.04 -9.64
N SER A 100 3.05 21.48 -9.36
CA SER A 100 3.37 22.88 -9.10
C SER A 100 4.65 23.27 -9.82
N TYR A 101 4.85 24.57 -10.01
CA TYR A 101 6.03 25.11 -10.68
C TYR A 101 6.47 26.40 -9.97
N SER A 102 7.75 26.51 -9.65
CA SER A 102 8.34 27.68 -9.00
C SER A 102 9.77 27.91 -9.46
N GLY A 103 10.10 29.14 -9.87
CA GLY A 103 11.42 29.48 -10.39
C GLY A 103 11.71 28.74 -11.70
N VAL A 104 12.56 27.72 -11.62
CA VAL A 104 12.93 26.81 -12.73
C VAL A 104 12.59 25.35 -12.43
N THR A 105 11.83 25.09 -11.36
CA THR A 105 11.58 23.73 -10.86
C THR A 105 10.11 23.38 -11.02
N ALA A 106 9.82 22.27 -11.70
CA ALA A 106 8.52 21.60 -11.63
C ALA A 106 8.52 20.55 -10.52
N SER A 107 7.39 20.40 -9.83
CA SER A 107 7.21 19.41 -8.76
C SER A 107 5.90 18.66 -8.94
N PHE A 108 5.95 17.35 -8.79
CA PHE A 108 4.82 16.43 -8.78
C PHE A 108 4.73 15.80 -7.38
N ALA A 109 3.66 16.10 -6.65
CA ALA A 109 3.36 15.54 -5.34
C ALA A 109 2.26 14.48 -5.47
N PRO A 110 2.57 13.17 -5.34
CA PRO A 110 1.56 12.11 -5.37
C PRO A 110 0.44 12.35 -4.34
N THR A 111 -0.81 12.02 -4.68
CA THR A 111 -1.95 12.18 -3.74
C THR A 111 -1.95 11.12 -2.63
N LEU A 112 -1.34 9.97 -2.90
CA LEU A 112 -1.08 8.89 -1.97
C LEU A 112 0.42 8.60 -1.94
N ASP A 113 0.92 8.12 -0.80
CA ASP A 113 2.30 7.63 -0.71
C ASP A 113 2.58 6.57 -1.80
N LEU A 114 3.78 6.64 -2.37
CA LEU A 114 4.26 5.69 -3.36
C LEU A 114 4.30 4.27 -2.78
N LEU A 115 4.06 3.28 -3.63
CA LEU A 115 4.13 1.87 -3.29
C LEU A 115 5.57 1.48 -2.95
N SER A 116 5.75 0.63 -1.95
CA SER A 116 7.05 0.08 -1.55
C SER A 116 7.66 -0.79 -2.65
N GLY A 117 9.00 -0.81 -2.73
CA GLY A 117 9.76 -1.70 -3.62
C GLY A 117 9.39 -1.59 -5.11
N THR A 118 8.79 -0.46 -5.50
CA THR A 118 8.15 -0.28 -6.81
C THR A 118 8.98 0.65 -7.67
N THR A 119 9.12 0.30 -8.95
CA THR A 119 9.77 1.15 -9.96
C THR A 119 8.75 2.09 -10.59
N TYR A 120 9.07 3.38 -10.54
CA TYR A 120 8.28 4.46 -11.14
C TYR A 120 9.00 5.03 -12.36
N ILE A 121 8.21 5.49 -13.33
CA ILE A 121 8.67 6.22 -14.51
C ILE A 121 8.06 7.61 -14.46
N ALA A 122 8.91 8.63 -14.36
CA ALA A 122 8.52 10.03 -14.45
C ALA A 122 8.90 10.58 -15.83
N THR A 123 8.06 11.46 -16.36
CA THR A 123 8.23 12.01 -17.71
C THR A 123 7.90 13.49 -17.72
N ILE A 124 8.82 14.31 -18.25
CA ILE A 124 8.49 15.63 -18.80
C ILE A 124 8.28 15.51 -20.30
N THR A 125 7.09 15.81 -20.80
CA THR A 125 6.78 15.68 -22.23
C THR A 125 7.13 16.94 -23.02
N THR A 126 7.12 16.82 -24.35
CA THR A 126 7.26 17.97 -25.27
C THR A 126 6.10 18.97 -25.23
N ALA A 127 5.07 18.73 -24.40
CA ALA A 127 4.03 19.73 -24.13
C ALA A 127 4.53 20.88 -23.21
N ALA A 128 5.60 20.67 -22.43
CA ALA A 128 6.21 21.74 -21.63
C ALA A 128 7.01 22.69 -22.53
N GLN A 129 6.75 24.00 -22.38
CA GLN A 129 7.35 25.05 -23.21
C GLN A 129 8.00 26.14 -22.36
N ASN A 130 9.04 26.78 -22.88
CA ASN A 130 9.59 27.99 -22.27
C ASN A 130 8.67 29.21 -22.47
N LEU A 131 9.04 30.35 -21.88
CA LEU A 131 8.27 31.60 -21.99
C LEU A 131 8.13 32.13 -23.42
N THR A 132 8.96 31.66 -24.36
CA THR A 132 8.89 32.02 -25.79
C THR A 132 8.07 31.05 -26.65
N GLY A 133 7.49 30.01 -26.03
CA GLY A 133 6.68 29.00 -26.70
C GLY A 133 7.48 27.86 -27.35
N VAL A 134 8.77 27.73 -27.04
CA VAL A 134 9.62 26.64 -27.53
C VAL A 134 9.50 25.44 -26.59
N ALA A 135 9.16 24.29 -27.14
CA ALA A 135 9.03 23.03 -26.40
C ALA A 135 10.38 22.36 -26.10
N LEU A 136 10.40 21.39 -25.18
CA LEU A 136 11.50 20.43 -25.10
C LEU A 136 11.68 19.72 -26.46
N GLU A 137 12.93 19.38 -26.80
CA GLU A 137 13.25 18.70 -28.06
C GLU A 137 12.70 17.25 -28.08
N ASN A 138 12.78 16.55 -26.94
CA ASN A 138 12.27 15.19 -26.74
C ASN A 138 11.61 15.09 -25.37
N ASN A 139 10.79 14.06 -25.17
CA ASN A 139 10.36 13.70 -23.82
C ASN A 139 11.60 13.37 -22.98
N TYR A 140 11.63 13.89 -21.76
CA TYR A 140 12.65 13.54 -20.78
C TYR A 140 12.05 12.51 -19.82
N GLU A 141 12.55 11.29 -19.87
CA GLU A 141 12.10 10.18 -19.03
C GLU A 141 13.20 9.77 -18.05
N TRP A 142 12.82 9.56 -16.80
CA TRP A 142 13.69 8.97 -15.79
C TRP A 142 12.92 7.98 -14.94
N THR A 143 13.66 7.05 -14.36
CA THR A 143 13.10 6.00 -13.53
C THR A 143 13.72 6.01 -12.15
N PHE A 144 12.98 5.59 -11.13
CA PHE A 144 13.51 5.41 -9.79
C PHE A 144 12.75 4.28 -9.09
N SER A 145 13.34 3.74 -8.03
CA SER A 145 12.73 2.69 -7.21
C SER A 145 12.61 3.14 -5.77
N THR A 146 11.43 2.90 -5.19
CA THR A 146 11.17 3.25 -3.79
C THR A 146 11.91 2.34 -2.83
N ILE A 147 12.05 2.79 -1.58
CA ILE A 147 12.49 1.93 -0.49
C ILE A 147 11.63 0.67 -0.51
N ASN A 148 12.29 -0.48 -0.43
CA ASN A 148 11.61 -1.68 -0.03
C ASN A 148 11.36 -1.51 1.48
N ALA A 149 10.20 -0.96 1.83
CA ALA A 149 9.81 -0.85 3.22
C ALA A 149 9.94 -2.26 3.77
N ALA A 150 10.86 -2.46 4.71
CA ALA A 150 10.98 -3.75 5.38
C ALA A 150 9.58 -4.07 5.89
N GLY A 151 8.94 -5.07 5.28
CA GLY A 151 7.64 -5.52 5.72
C GLY A 151 7.72 -5.88 7.20
N ALA A 152 6.59 -5.84 7.89
CA ALA A 152 6.57 -6.40 9.23
C ALA A 152 7.15 -7.82 9.19
N PRO A 153 7.97 -8.21 10.17
CA PRO A 153 8.65 -9.49 10.08
C PRO A 153 7.61 -10.61 10.15
N PHE A 154 7.80 -11.67 9.39
CA PHE A 154 6.88 -12.80 9.43
C PHE A 154 6.88 -13.44 10.83
N VAL A 155 5.70 -13.72 11.38
CA VAL A 155 5.55 -14.39 12.68
C VAL A 155 5.51 -15.90 12.44
N ASP A 156 6.62 -16.59 12.69
CA ASP A 156 6.71 -18.04 12.52
C ASP A 156 5.90 -18.79 13.59
N LEU A 157 4.85 -19.48 13.16
CA LEU A 157 3.98 -20.27 14.02
C LEU A 157 4.54 -21.67 14.33
N LYS A 158 5.61 -22.11 13.66
CA LYS A 158 6.25 -23.42 13.89
C LYS A 158 5.22 -24.56 14.04
N SER A 159 5.30 -25.35 15.11
CA SER A 159 4.40 -26.49 15.31
C SER A 159 2.96 -26.09 15.60
N VAL A 160 2.67 -24.88 16.11
CA VAL A 160 1.29 -24.42 16.30
C VAL A 160 0.58 -24.09 14.98
N GLY A 161 1.35 -23.87 13.91
CA GLY A 161 0.83 -23.57 12.57
C GLY A 161 -0.10 -24.63 11.97
N ARG A 162 -0.11 -25.87 12.50
CA ARG A 162 -1.03 -26.93 12.08
C ARG A 162 -2.47 -26.78 12.62
N PHE A 163 -2.65 -26.00 13.70
CA PHE A 163 -3.94 -25.88 14.37
C PHE A 163 -4.77 -24.74 13.79
N GLY A 164 -6.07 -25.00 13.62
CA GLY A 164 -7.10 -23.98 13.37
C GLY A 164 -7.67 -23.47 14.68
N ILE A 165 -7.67 -24.34 15.71
CA ILE A 165 -8.03 -24.01 17.09
C ILE A 165 -6.97 -24.62 18.01
N ILE A 166 -6.36 -23.82 18.90
CA ILE A 166 -5.68 -24.36 20.08
C ILE A 166 -6.02 -23.55 21.33
N ALA A 167 -6.41 -24.22 22.42
CA ALA A 167 -6.85 -23.57 23.65
C ALA A 167 -6.09 -24.05 24.90
N GLY A 168 -6.19 -23.28 26.00
CA GLY A 168 -5.61 -23.62 27.30
C GLY A 168 -6.53 -24.47 28.18
N VAL A 169 -7.80 -24.06 28.28
CA VAL A 169 -8.75 -24.56 29.30
C VAL A 169 -9.92 -25.34 28.71
N GLY A 170 -10.53 -24.85 27.63
CA GLY A 170 -11.72 -25.48 27.05
C GLY A 170 -11.96 -25.06 25.61
N ILE A 171 -12.62 -25.94 24.87
CA ILE A 171 -13.10 -25.68 23.51
C ILE A 171 -14.56 -26.08 23.46
N SER A 172 -15.45 -25.16 23.13
CA SER A 172 -16.88 -25.49 23.04
C SER A 172 -17.49 -25.02 21.74
N ASN A 173 -18.36 -25.86 21.18
CA ASN A 173 -19.34 -25.47 20.18
C ASN A 173 -20.73 -25.53 20.82
N ASN A 174 -21.25 -24.37 21.21
CA ASN A 174 -22.45 -24.27 22.05
C ASN A 174 -23.74 -24.61 21.27
N ALA A 175 -23.77 -24.33 19.97
CA ALA A 175 -24.90 -24.62 19.09
C ALA A 175 -24.42 -24.76 17.62
N GLY A 176 -25.31 -25.16 16.72
CA GLY A 176 -25.05 -25.17 15.28
C GLY A 176 -24.03 -26.20 14.80
N PHE A 177 -23.69 -26.14 13.52
CA PHE A 177 -22.87 -27.14 12.82
C PHE A 177 -21.53 -26.54 12.39
N SER A 178 -20.68 -26.23 13.36
CA SER A 178 -19.39 -25.63 13.06
C SER A 178 -18.45 -26.58 12.30
N VAL A 179 -17.62 -26.02 11.43
CA VAL A 179 -16.68 -26.77 10.60
C VAL A 179 -15.29 -26.15 10.69
N ILE A 180 -14.28 -26.98 10.99
CA ILE A 180 -12.86 -26.62 10.91
C ILE A 180 -12.25 -27.42 9.75
N ASN A 181 -11.75 -26.74 8.72
CA ASN A 181 -11.27 -27.35 7.48
C ASN A 181 -9.74 -27.34 7.38
N ASP A 182 -9.17 -28.50 7.08
CA ASP A 182 -7.75 -28.72 6.74
C ASP A 182 -6.77 -28.29 7.84
N GLN A 183 -7.23 -28.36 9.09
CA GLN A 183 -6.53 -27.91 10.29
C GLN A 183 -6.92 -28.76 11.51
N ASP A 184 -6.00 -28.85 12.48
CA ASP A 184 -6.25 -29.58 13.72
C ASP A 184 -6.93 -28.70 14.79
N VAL A 185 -7.56 -29.37 15.76
CA VAL A 185 -8.09 -28.77 16.99
C VAL A 185 -7.31 -29.34 18.16
N GLY A 186 -6.73 -28.50 19.01
CA GLY A 186 -5.87 -28.92 20.12
C GLY A 186 -6.24 -28.27 21.44
N ILE A 187 -6.12 -28.99 22.55
CA ILE A 187 -6.27 -28.40 23.88
C ILE A 187 -5.11 -28.81 24.80
N SER A 188 -4.41 -27.82 25.36
CA SER A 188 -3.34 -28.05 26.32
C SER A 188 -3.07 -26.84 27.20
N PRO A 189 -2.93 -27.03 28.53
CA PRO A 189 -2.90 -28.32 29.26
C PRO A 189 -4.29 -28.95 29.52
N GLY A 190 -5.37 -28.35 29.01
CA GLY A 190 -6.72 -28.90 29.14
C GLY A 190 -6.86 -30.31 28.54
N VAL A 191 -7.95 -30.97 28.96
CA VAL A 191 -8.22 -32.39 28.69
C VAL A 191 -9.40 -32.58 27.75
N ARG A 192 -9.58 -33.80 27.24
CA ARG A 192 -10.60 -34.13 26.23
C ARG A 192 -12.02 -33.84 26.70
N SER A 193 -12.33 -34.04 27.98
CA SER A 193 -13.66 -33.73 28.53
C SER A 193 -13.99 -32.23 28.49
N SER A 194 -13.00 -31.36 28.33
CA SER A 194 -13.19 -29.91 28.15
C SER A 194 -13.41 -29.50 26.69
N ILE A 195 -13.40 -30.47 25.75
CA ILE A 195 -13.85 -30.26 24.38
C ILE A 195 -15.31 -30.69 24.29
N THR A 196 -16.22 -29.73 24.09
CA THR A 196 -17.67 -29.99 24.04
C THR A 196 -18.28 -29.50 22.73
N GLY A 197 -19.37 -30.14 22.28
CA GLY A 197 -20.04 -29.78 21.03
C GLY A 197 -19.37 -30.29 19.74
N PHE A 198 -18.45 -31.25 19.86
CA PHE A 198 -17.82 -31.98 18.75
C PHE A 198 -18.15 -33.48 18.86
N PRO A 199 -19.31 -33.97 18.36
CA PRO A 199 -20.31 -33.33 17.48
C PRO A 199 -21.33 -32.41 18.21
N PRO A 200 -22.11 -31.55 17.50
CA PRO A 200 -22.31 -31.49 16.04
C PRO A 200 -21.23 -30.79 15.23
N ALA A 201 -20.29 -30.07 15.85
CA ALA A 201 -19.17 -29.52 15.12
C ALA A 201 -18.23 -30.64 14.62
N ILE A 202 -17.61 -30.41 13.47
CA ILE A 202 -16.73 -31.38 12.81
C ILE A 202 -15.40 -30.76 12.44
N VAL A 203 -14.39 -31.62 12.32
CA VAL A 203 -13.08 -31.30 11.76
C VAL A 203 -12.93 -32.10 10.46
N VAL A 204 -12.69 -31.41 9.35
CA VAL A 204 -12.52 -31.98 8.01
C VAL A 204 -11.03 -31.98 7.69
N ASN A 205 -10.48 -33.13 7.28
CA ASN A 205 -9.05 -33.29 6.95
C ASN A 205 -8.09 -32.82 8.07
N GLY A 206 -8.51 -32.97 9.32
CA GLY A 206 -7.72 -32.72 10.52
C GLY A 206 -8.18 -33.63 11.64
N ALA A 207 -7.58 -33.46 12.82
CA ALA A 207 -7.91 -34.24 14.00
C ALA A 207 -8.12 -33.34 15.23
N ILE A 208 -8.82 -33.91 16.22
CA ILE A 208 -8.97 -33.30 17.54
C ILE A 208 -7.96 -33.98 18.46
N TYR A 209 -7.13 -33.22 19.16
CA TYR A 209 -6.13 -33.67 20.11
C TYR A 209 -6.33 -33.01 21.48
N ALA A 210 -6.13 -33.78 22.54
CA ALA A 210 -6.17 -33.31 23.93
C ALA A 210 -4.97 -33.83 24.73
N SER A 211 -4.64 -33.14 25.81
CA SER A 211 -3.42 -33.43 26.58
C SER A 211 -3.43 -34.81 27.27
N ASP A 212 -4.59 -35.40 27.45
CA ASP A 212 -4.80 -36.73 28.03
C ASP A 212 -5.01 -37.84 26.97
N ASP A 213 -4.87 -37.53 25.68
CA ASP A 213 -4.92 -38.53 24.61
C ASP A 213 -3.67 -39.43 24.66
N ILE A 214 -3.88 -40.71 24.95
CA ILE A 214 -2.80 -41.73 25.02
C ILE A 214 -2.44 -42.26 23.63
N VAL A 215 -3.40 -42.23 22.69
CA VAL A 215 -3.26 -42.75 21.34
C VAL A 215 -3.60 -41.66 20.31
N PRO A 216 -2.71 -41.35 19.35
CA PRO A 216 -1.37 -41.91 19.21
C PRO A 216 -0.42 -41.45 20.35
N PRO A 217 0.64 -42.22 20.66
CA PRO A 217 1.66 -41.77 21.62
C PRO A 217 2.31 -40.45 21.17
N GLY A 218 2.66 -39.58 22.11
CA GLY A 218 3.33 -38.31 21.83
C GLY A 218 2.41 -37.09 21.66
N VAL A 219 1.09 -37.25 21.80
CA VAL A 219 0.13 -36.14 21.64
C VAL A 219 0.33 -35.05 22.70
N ALA A 220 0.56 -35.43 23.95
CA ALA A 220 0.79 -34.48 25.04
C ALA A 220 2.04 -33.61 24.77
N GLU A 221 3.15 -34.22 24.34
CA GLU A 221 4.39 -33.54 24.01
C GLU A 221 4.24 -32.65 22.79
N MET A 222 3.54 -33.13 21.75
CA MET A 222 3.23 -32.34 20.55
C MET A 222 2.41 -31.10 20.91
N LEU A 223 1.38 -31.24 21.74
CA LEU A 223 0.55 -30.12 22.17
C LEU A 223 1.33 -29.15 23.06
N ALA A 224 2.14 -29.67 23.99
CA ALA A 224 2.99 -28.84 24.84
C ALA A 224 3.98 -28.02 24.00
N GLN A 225 4.62 -28.62 22.99
CA GLN A 225 5.49 -27.91 22.06
C GLN A 225 4.72 -26.85 21.25
N ALA A 226 3.51 -27.16 20.77
CA ALA A 226 2.67 -26.18 20.09
C ALA A 226 2.30 -25.00 20.98
N LYS A 227 2.07 -25.22 22.28
CA LYS A 227 1.83 -24.12 23.24
C LYS A 227 3.07 -23.27 23.50
N LEU A 228 4.26 -23.87 23.53
CA LEU A 228 5.52 -23.12 23.60
C LEU A 228 5.74 -22.26 22.35
N ASP A 229 5.55 -22.86 21.17
CA ASP A 229 5.68 -22.15 19.89
C ASP A 229 4.64 -21.02 19.75
N LEU A 230 3.42 -21.22 20.26
CA LEU A 230 2.41 -20.16 20.34
C LEU A 230 2.88 -18.99 21.22
N MET A 231 3.48 -19.28 22.37
CA MET A 231 4.01 -18.23 23.26
C MET A 231 5.18 -17.49 22.60
N GLU A 232 6.07 -18.20 21.91
CA GLU A 232 7.16 -17.57 21.15
C GLU A 232 6.63 -16.66 20.04
N ALA A 233 5.66 -17.13 19.25
CA ALA A 233 5.01 -16.33 18.22
C ALA A 233 4.28 -15.10 18.80
N TYR A 234 3.61 -15.27 19.94
CA TYR A 234 2.94 -14.18 20.67
C TYR A 234 3.94 -13.10 21.09
N LEU A 235 5.02 -13.48 21.78
CA LEU A 235 6.03 -12.54 22.27
C LEU A 235 6.80 -11.88 21.11
N PHE A 236 7.03 -12.61 20.03
CA PHE A 236 7.63 -12.06 18.82
C PHE A 236 6.74 -10.98 18.19
N ALA A 237 5.44 -11.26 18.02
CA ALA A 237 4.48 -10.30 17.48
C ALA A 237 4.34 -9.07 18.39
N GLU A 238 4.24 -9.25 19.71
CA GLU A 238 4.16 -8.17 20.71
C GLU A 238 5.42 -7.28 20.72
N GLY A 239 6.59 -7.89 20.55
CA GLY A 239 7.90 -7.24 20.60
C GLY A 239 8.42 -6.69 19.28
N ALA A 240 7.69 -6.85 18.17
CA ALA A 240 8.13 -6.38 16.86
C ALA A 240 8.17 -4.84 16.80
N THR A 241 9.29 -4.27 16.33
CA THR A 241 9.53 -2.81 16.29
C THR A 241 9.99 -2.27 14.94
N VAL A 242 10.19 -3.13 13.95
CA VAL A 242 10.64 -2.75 12.60
C VAL A 242 9.67 -3.35 11.58
N PRO A 243 9.02 -2.54 10.72
CA PRO A 243 9.07 -1.08 10.70
C PRO A 243 8.47 -0.48 11.98
N ALA A 244 8.73 0.81 12.24
CA ALA A 244 8.23 1.46 13.45
C ALA A 244 6.70 1.29 13.56
N PRO A 245 6.15 0.84 14.70
CA PRO A 245 4.72 0.61 14.82
C PRO A 245 3.90 1.88 14.64
N ALA A 246 2.92 1.84 13.73
CA ALA A 246 1.90 2.86 13.60
C ALA A 246 0.93 2.77 14.79
N THR A 247 0.67 3.87 15.48
CA THR A 247 -0.30 3.89 16.58
C THR A 247 -1.72 3.89 16.03
N VAL A 248 -2.53 2.95 16.48
CA VAL A 248 -3.96 2.83 16.16
C VAL A 248 -4.78 2.74 17.44
N SER A 249 -6.04 3.14 17.40
CA SER A 249 -6.93 3.06 18.57
C SER A 249 -8.39 3.06 18.15
N GLY A 250 -9.23 2.36 18.91
CA GLY A 250 -10.67 2.35 18.67
C GLY A 250 -11.04 1.59 17.39
N ASP A 251 -12.01 2.11 16.65
CA ASP A 251 -12.58 1.47 15.46
C ASP A 251 -11.72 1.69 14.21
N GLN A 252 -11.43 0.58 13.52
CA GLN A 252 -10.68 0.54 12.26
C GLN A 252 -11.59 0.24 11.05
N GLY A 253 -12.89 0.11 11.26
CA GLY A 253 -13.86 -0.08 10.17
C GLY A 253 -13.82 1.07 9.16
N GLY A 254 -13.81 0.74 7.87
CA GLY A 254 -13.74 1.69 6.76
C GLY A 254 -12.33 2.14 6.39
N LEU A 255 -11.29 1.70 7.12
CA LEU A 255 -9.90 2.01 6.79
C LEU A 255 -9.32 1.00 5.79
N THR A 256 -8.33 1.47 5.03
CA THR A 256 -7.40 0.62 4.30
C THR A 256 -6.02 0.74 4.95
N LEU A 257 -5.46 -0.39 5.36
CA LEU A 257 -4.16 -0.47 6.02
C LEU A 257 -3.16 -1.23 5.14
N TYR A 258 -1.99 -0.63 4.97
CA TYR A 258 -0.87 -1.19 4.21
C TYR A 258 0.00 -2.11 5.09
N PRO A 259 0.95 -2.86 4.52
CA PRO A 259 1.77 -3.81 5.29
C PRO A 259 2.56 -3.08 6.39
N GLY A 260 2.61 -3.63 7.59
CA GLY A 260 3.25 -2.96 8.71
C GLY A 260 2.83 -3.47 10.09
N ILE A 261 3.34 -2.77 11.11
CA ILE A 261 3.03 -3.04 12.52
C ILE A 261 2.08 -1.97 13.03
N TYR A 262 0.99 -2.38 13.66
CA TYR A 262 -0.06 -1.51 14.17
C TYR A 262 -0.23 -1.73 15.67
N LYS A 263 -0.02 -0.70 16.48
CA LYS A 263 -0.02 -0.80 17.94
C LYS A 263 -1.19 -0.05 18.55
N SER A 264 -2.00 -0.75 19.36
CA SER A 264 -3.06 -0.18 20.19
C SER A 264 -2.77 -0.41 21.67
N THR A 265 -2.83 0.65 22.47
CA THR A 265 -2.75 0.58 23.94
C THR A 265 -4.09 0.28 24.61
N SER A 266 -5.17 0.17 23.82
CA SER A 266 -6.53 -0.10 24.27
C SER A 266 -7.15 -1.22 23.45
N THR A 267 -8.45 -1.46 23.66
CA THR A 267 -9.23 -2.33 22.78
C THR A 267 -9.22 -1.79 21.35
N LEU A 268 -9.07 -2.69 20.38
CA LEU A 268 -9.17 -2.39 18.95
C LEU A 268 -10.47 -3.00 18.40
N LEU A 269 -11.19 -2.25 17.56
CA LEU A 269 -12.50 -2.63 17.03
C LEU A 269 -12.48 -2.61 15.50
N ILE A 270 -13.33 -3.42 14.88
CA ILE A 270 -13.75 -3.28 13.47
C ILE A 270 -15.27 -3.28 13.47
N GLN A 271 -15.90 -2.13 13.32
CA GLN A 271 -17.34 -1.95 13.56
C GLN A 271 -18.04 -1.09 12.51
N SER A 272 -17.64 0.17 12.32
CA SER A 272 -18.31 1.14 11.44
C SER A 272 -17.92 1.01 9.97
N GLY A 273 -17.67 -0.22 9.52
CA GLY A 273 -17.29 -0.57 8.15
C GLY A 273 -16.39 -1.80 8.13
N ASP A 274 -15.94 -2.17 6.93
CA ASP A 274 -14.98 -3.24 6.74
C ASP A 274 -13.55 -2.68 6.77
N LEU A 275 -12.62 -3.45 7.35
CA LEU A 275 -11.20 -3.13 7.30
C LEU A 275 -10.58 -3.78 6.07
N THR A 276 -9.93 -2.99 5.22
CA THR A 276 -9.17 -3.51 4.07
C THR A 276 -7.68 -3.59 4.40
N LEU A 277 -7.07 -4.74 4.17
CA LEU A 277 -5.62 -4.95 4.23
C LEU A 277 -5.09 -5.09 2.81
N ASP A 278 -4.34 -4.09 2.36
CA ASP A 278 -3.88 -4.00 0.96
C ASP A 278 -2.38 -4.25 0.87
N ALA A 279 -2.01 -5.34 0.21
CA ALA A 279 -0.62 -5.73 -0.01
C ALA A 279 0.14 -4.86 -1.01
N GLN A 280 -0.54 -3.98 -1.74
CA GLN A 280 0.09 -3.09 -2.74
C GLN A 280 0.87 -3.86 -3.83
N GLY A 281 0.47 -5.10 -4.12
CA GLY A 281 1.13 -5.99 -5.08
C GLY A 281 2.14 -6.96 -4.47
N ASP A 282 2.49 -6.83 -3.18
CA ASP A 282 3.41 -7.74 -2.49
C ASP A 282 2.67 -8.92 -1.84
N GLU A 283 2.70 -10.09 -2.48
CA GLU A 283 2.09 -11.31 -1.92
C GLU A 283 2.72 -11.76 -0.59
N ASN A 284 3.92 -11.29 -0.26
CA ASN A 284 4.62 -11.59 0.99
C ASN A 284 4.40 -10.52 2.07
N ALA A 285 3.56 -9.52 1.79
CA ALA A 285 3.19 -8.49 2.75
C ALA A 285 2.67 -9.08 4.07
N VAL A 286 3.10 -8.48 5.19
CA VAL A 286 2.77 -8.90 6.55
C VAL A 286 2.11 -7.76 7.32
N TRP A 287 1.10 -8.11 8.12
CA TRP A 287 0.48 -7.23 9.11
C TRP A 287 0.62 -7.82 10.49
N ILE A 288 1.13 -7.03 11.44
CA ILE A 288 1.14 -7.37 12.86
C ILE A 288 0.32 -6.33 13.60
N PHE A 289 -0.80 -6.75 14.19
CA PHE A 289 -1.57 -5.94 15.13
C PHE A 289 -1.17 -6.30 16.57
N GLN A 290 -0.59 -5.33 17.28
CA GLN A 290 -0.21 -5.40 18.69
C GLN A 290 -1.28 -4.70 19.53
N ILE A 291 -2.14 -5.47 20.20
CA ILE A 291 -3.32 -4.93 20.87
C ILE A 291 -3.19 -5.21 22.36
N ALA A 292 -2.93 -4.17 23.17
CA ALA A 292 -2.68 -4.35 24.61
C ALA A 292 -3.90 -4.88 25.40
N ALA A 293 -5.12 -4.69 24.88
CA ALA A 293 -6.35 -5.15 25.52
C ALA A 293 -7.12 -6.14 24.64
N GLY A 294 -8.41 -5.91 24.40
CA GLY A 294 -9.26 -6.80 23.61
C GLY A 294 -9.27 -6.47 22.13
N PHE A 295 -9.57 -7.45 21.29
CA PHE A 295 -9.87 -7.24 19.87
C PHE A 295 -11.29 -7.69 19.58
N THR A 296 -12.07 -6.86 18.87
CA THR A 296 -13.44 -7.23 18.51
C THR A 296 -13.77 -6.84 17.08
N THR A 297 -14.27 -7.78 16.28
CA THR A 297 -15.07 -7.44 15.10
C THR A 297 -16.55 -7.40 15.49
N VAL A 298 -17.29 -6.43 14.95
CA VAL A 298 -18.73 -6.28 15.20
C VAL A 298 -19.46 -6.52 13.89
N GLY A 299 -20.26 -7.58 13.85
CA GLY A 299 -21.11 -7.88 12.71
C GLY A 299 -22.22 -6.85 12.47
N GLY A 300 -22.78 -6.84 11.26
CA GLY A 300 -23.86 -5.94 10.86
C GLY A 300 -23.55 -5.24 9.54
N ALA A 301 -23.45 -3.90 9.57
CA ALA A 301 -23.09 -3.10 8.40
C ALA A 301 -21.56 -3.02 8.14
N GLY A 302 -20.75 -3.80 8.87
CA GLY A 302 -19.30 -3.82 8.81
C GLY A 302 -18.71 -4.98 9.62
N GLY A 303 -17.45 -4.86 10.01
CA GLY A 303 -16.75 -5.86 10.83
C GLY A 303 -16.00 -6.94 10.06
N ASN A 304 -16.04 -6.91 8.72
CA ASN A 304 -15.23 -7.84 7.93
C ASN A 304 -13.78 -7.36 7.82
N VAL A 305 -12.89 -8.31 7.58
CA VAL A 305 -11.53 -8.05 7.13
C VAL A 305 -11.44 -8.46 5.66
N ILE A 306 -11.10 -7.52 4.80
CA ILE A 306 -10.96 -7.68 3.35
C ILE A 306 -9.46 -7.73 3.02
N LEU A 307 -9.05 -8.65 2.15
CA LEU A 307 -7.70 -8.72 1.63
C LEU A 307 -7.69 -8.19 0.19
N SER A 308 -6.80 -7.25 -0.13
CA SER A 308 -6.60 -6.70 -1.48
C SER A 308 -5.12 -6.66 -1.85
N GLY A 309 -4.83 -6.35 -3.11
CA GLY A 309 -3.45 -6.16 -3.58
C GLY A 309 -2.55 -7.40 -3.48
N GLY A 310 -3.09 -8.61 -3.35
CA GLY A 310 -2.32 -9.84 -3.15
C GLY A 310 -2.16 -10.28 -1.70
N ALA A 311 -2.80 -9.60 -0.74
CA ALA A 311 -2.69 -9.90 0.68
C ALA A 311 -3.21 -11.33 0.98
N GLN A 312 -2.49 -12.05 1.85
CA GLN A 312 -2.80 -13.43 2.23
C GLN A 312 -3.08 -13.51 3.72
N ALA A 313 -4.15 -14.22 4.12
CA ALA A 313 -4.52 -14.38 5.52
C ALA A 313 -3.41 -15.01 6.37
N LYS A 314 -2.58 -15.88 5.77
CA LYS A 314 -1.45 -16.52 6.45
C LYS A 314 -0.40 -15.52 6.96
N ASN A 315 -0.36 -14.30 6.41
CA ASN A 315 0.58 -13.23 6.76
C ASN A 315 -0.04 -12.13 7.66
N VAL A 316 -1.27 -12.34 8.16
CA VAL A 316 -1.94 -11.38 9.06
C VAL A 316 -1.95 -11.95 10.48
N PHE A 317 -1.43 -11.19 11.44
CA PHE A 317 -1.28 -11.62 12.84
C PHE A 317 -1.93 -10.62 13.79
N TRP A 318 -2.80 -11.13 14.66
CA TRP A 318 -3.54 -10.36 15.66
C TRP A 318 -3.11 -10.78 17.05
N GLN A 319 -2.11 -10.10 17.61
CA GLN A 319 -1.65 -10.33 18.98
C GLN A 319 -2.52 -9.52 19.94
N THR A 320 -3.16 -10.20 20.89
CA THR A 320 -4.07 -9.56 21.85
C THR A 320 -3.65 -9.82 23.30
N GLY A 321 -3.51 -8.75 24.08
CA GLY A 321 -3.16 -8.77 25.50
C GLY A 321 -4.24 -9.37 26.40
N SER A 322 -5.45 -9.55 25.85
CA SER A 322 -6.55 -10.23 26.54
C SER A 322 -7.28 -11.19 25.59
N SER A 323 -8.58 -11.00 25.39
CA SER A 323 -9.44 -11.86 24.59
C SER A 323 -9.72 -11.25 23.21
N ALA A 324 -10.06 -12.10 22.26
CA ALA A 324 -10.61 -11.70 20.97
C ALA A 324 -12.07 -12.12 20.82
N THR A 325 -12.89 -11.30 20.16
CA THR A 325 -14.27 -11.62 19.78
C THR A 325 -14.46 -11.41 18.29
N ILE A 326 -14.90 -12.46 17.60
CA ILE A 326 -15.23 -12.40 16.17
C ILE A 326 -16.75 -12.33 16.06
N GLY A 327 -17.26 -11.17 15.65
CA GLY A 327 -18.67 -10.81 15.68
C GLY A 327 -19.55 -11.65 14.74
N ASP A 328 -20.85 -11.57 14.96
CA ASP A 328 -21.85 -12.36 14.22
C ASP A 328 -21.73 -12.13 12.70
N ASN A 329 -21.79 -13.21 11.92
CA ASN A 329 -21.78 -13.17 10.45
C ASN A 329 -20.62 -12.36 9.82
N THR A 330 -19.51 -12.18 10.53
CA THR A 330 -18.31 -11.52 9.99
C THR A 330 -17.44 -12.48 9.19
N SER A 331 -16.78 -11.96 8.15
CA SER A 331 -15.70 -12.61 7.42
C SER A 331 -14.35 -12.11 7.94
N PHE A 332 -13.70 -12.93 8.76
CA PHE A 332 -12.43 -12.62 9.41
C PHE A 332 -11.22 -13.22 8.67
N LYS A 333 -10.08 -12.52 8.68
CA LYS A 333 -8.83 -12.91 8.01
C LYS A 333 -7.65 -12.78 8.97
N GLY A 334 -6.88 -13.87 9.12
CA GLY A 334 -5.62 -13.85 9.86
C GLY A 334 -5.54 -14.83 11.03
N ASN A 335 -4.39 -14.79 11.72
CA ASN A 335 -4.06 -15.65 12.84
C ASN A 335 -4.21 -14.85 14.14
N ILE A 336 -5.15 -15.26 15.00
CA ILE A 336 -5.30 -14.65 16.32
C ILE A 336 -4.36 -15.35 17.29
N LEU A 337 -3.54 -14.56 18.00
CA LEU A 337 -2.67 -14.95 19.09
C LEU A 337 -3.18 -14.27 20.37
N ALA A 338 -4.20 -14.87 21.00
CA ALA A 338 -4.85 -14.29 22.18
C ALA A 338 -4.19 -14.76 23.49
N LEU A 339 -4.00 -13.85 24.44
CA LEU A 339 -3.48 -14.24 25.74
C LEU A 339 -4.51 -15.03 26.56
N THR A 340 -5.77 -14.59 26.57
CA THR A 340 -6.83 -15.21 27.37
C THR A 340 -7.74 -16.09 26.51
N SER A 341 -8.82 -15.57 25.94
CA SER A 341 -9.86 -16.38 25.30
C SER A 341 -10.22 -15.87 23.91
N ILE A 342 -10.86 -16.71 23.10
CA ILE A 342 -11.41 -16.31 21.80
C ILE A 342 -12.88 -16.74 21.74
N THR A 343 -13.76 -15.83 21.34
CA THR A 343 -15.16 -16.14 21.06
C THR A 343 -15.44 -15.90 19.60
N MET A 344 -15.95 -16.90 18.88
CA MET A 344 -16.56 -16.70 17.57
C MET A 344 -18.08 -16.70 17.72
N ASN A 345 -18.69 -15.57 17.39
CA ASN A 345 -20.13 -15.38 17.45
C ASN A 345 -20.83 -16.00 16.23
N SER A 346 -22.16 -16.01 16.23
CA SER A 346 -22.97 -16.84 15.34
C SER A 346 -22.72 -16.52 13.87
N GLY A 347 -22.47 -17.54 13.05
CA GLY A 347 -22.31 -17.37 11.60
C GLY A 347 -20.97 -16.76 11.17
N ALA A 348 -20.05 -16.46 12.09
CA ALA A 348 -18.74 -15.95 11.73
C ALA A 348 -17.93 -16.98 10.93
N VAL A 349 -17.26 -16.50 9.87
CA VAL A 349 -16.39 -17.28 9.01
C VAL A 349 -14.97 -16.71 9.11
N ALA A 350 -14.00 -17.56 9.43
CA ALA A 350 -12.60 -17.19 9.48
C ALA A 350 -11.80 -17.93 8.40
N GLN A 351 -10.92 -17.21 7.71
CA GLN A 351 -9.79 -17.79 7.01
C GLN A 351 -8.54 -17.46 7.82
N GLY A 352 -8.07 -18.41 8.62
CA GLY A 352 -7.22 -18.07 9.74
C GLY A 352 -7.01 -19.15 10.78
N ARG A 353 -6.61 -18.70 11.98
CA ARG A 353 -6.39 -19.55 13.15
C ARG A 353 -6.89 -18.84 14.40
N MET A 354 -7.49 -19.61 15.32
CA MET A 354 -7.92 -19.17 16.64
C MET A 354 -7.00 -19.81 17.68
N LEU A 355 -5.93 -19.11 18.06
CA LEU A 355 -4.91 -19.64 18.97
C LEU A 355 -4.93 -18.84 20.27
N CYS A 356 -5.30 -19.48 21.39
CA CYS A 356 -5.29 -18.83 22.70
C CYS A 356 -4.33 -19.51 23.68
N SER A 357 -3.63 -18.70 24.45
CA SER A 357 -2.58 -19.17 25.36
C SER A 357 -3.14 -19.78 26.64
N ASN A 358 -4.07 -19.09 27.31
CA ASN A 358 -4.47 -19.49 28.67
C ASN A 358 -5.93 -19.92 28.81
N GLY A 359 -6.84 -19.32 28.06
CA GLY A 359 -8.28 -19.45 28.28
C GLY A 359 -8.95 -20.47 27.36
N SER A 360 -10.21 -20.18 27.07
CA SER A 360 -11.09 -21.05 26.28
C SER A 360 -11.35 -20.47 24.90
N ILE A 361 -11.71 -21.34 23.96
CA ILE A 361 -12.23 -20.95 22.65
C ILE A 361 -13.68 -21.39 22.57
N VAL A 362 -14.58 -20.44 22.28
CA VAL A 362 -16.03 -20.67 22.25
C VAL A 362 -16.56 -20.34 20.87
N LEU A 363 -17.14 -21.34 20.19
CA LEU A 363 -17.97 -21.17 19.00
C LEU A 363 -19.42 -21.12 19.48
N THR A 364 -20.08 -19.96 19.35
CA THR A 364 -21.41 -19.78 19.97
C THR A 364 -22.52 -20.46 19.17
N ASN A 365 -22.33 -20.65 17.87
CA ASN A 365 -23.28 -21.32 16.96
C ASN A 365 -22.50 -21.91 15.76
N THR A 366 -23.13 -22.04 14.58
CA THR A 366 -22.46 -22.43 13.33
C THR A 366 -21.37 -21.42 12.95
N ASN A 367 -20.13 -21.88 12.96
CA ASN A 367 -18.95 -21.15 12.53
C ASN A 367 -18.15 -21.95 11.49
N ILE A 368 -17.39 -21.27 10.63
CA ILE A 368 -16.49 -21.93 9.68
C ILE A 368 -15.08 -21.39 9.91
N ILE A 369 -14.11 -22.27 10.07
CA ILE A 369 -12.69 -21.92 10.12
C ILE A 369 -11.99 -22.67 8.98
N ASN A 370 -11.40 -21.91 8.06
CA ASN A 370 -10.65 -22.40 6.92
C ASN A 370 -9.17 -22.10 7.09
N LYS A 371 -8.33 -23.01 6.59
CA LYS A 371 -6.89 -22.81 6.52
C LYS A 371 -6.55 -21.51 5.74
N PRO A 372 -5.64 -20.68 6.29
CA PRO A 372 -5.26 -19.42 5.65
C PRO A 372 -4.22 -19.54 4.54
#